data_AF-A0A7J9VR57-F1
#
_entry.id   AF-A0A7J9VR57-F1
#
_cell.length_a   1.000
_cell.length_b   1.000
_cell.length_c   1.000
_cell.angle_alpha   90.00
_cell.angle_beta   90.00
_cell.angle_gamma   90.00
#
_symmetry.space_group_name_H-M   'P 1'
#
loop_
_entity.id
_entity.type
_entity.pdbx_description
1 polymer ?
#
loop_
_entity_poly.entity_id
_entity_poly.type
_entity_poly.pdbx_seq_one_letter_code
_entity_poly.pdbx_strand_id
1 'polypeptide(L)'
;MLAVAHRAANDPTSLRAALDTGVDLVEADVHAFRGRLEVRHEKSLGPWWLWERREPVRRRNGRVFELRELLEALNGDPRLMLDLKGVHPRLADRVASVLDELAPRAAFTVCTQHWWMLGAFGRLPRVRVVLSAGSRRGLRRLRARLLEEPAYGVNVHRRLLTPAVVAELCRRSNVVLTWPVDTRQALADARRLGVGGVVSKDPAVLRSVLGARDG
;
A
#
# COMPACT_ATOMS: atom_id res chain seq x y z
N MET A 1 14.50 0.66 -9.13
CA MET A 1 13.02 0.55 -9.09
C MET A 1 12.61 -0.24 -7.84
N LEU A 2 11.72 0.29 -6.98
CA LEU A 2 11.18 -0.34 -5.76
C LEU A 2 10.37 -1.62 -6.05
N ALA A 3 10.54 -2.64 -5.23
CA ALA A 3 9.78 -3.88 -5.17
C ALA A 3 8.88 -3.84 -3.92
N VAL A 4 7.57 -3.78 -4.13
CA VAL A 4 6.56 -3.77 -3.06
C VAL A 4 5.74 -5.05 -3.12
N ALA A 5 5.81 -5.86 -2.07
CA ALA A 5 5.06 -7.11 -1.95
C ALA A 5 3.60 -6.81 -1.57
N HIS A 6 2.70 -6.91 -2.55
CA HIS A 6 1.28 -6.59 -2.43
C HIS A 6 0.59 -7.59 -1.48
N ARG A 7 -0.06 -7.09 -0.43
CA ARG A 7 -0.79 -7.86 0.59
C ARG A 7 0.04 -8.87 1.37
N ALA A 8 1.37 -8.83 1.22
CA ALA A 8 2.22 -9.77 1.94
C ALA A 8 2.12 -9.57 3.46
N ALA A 9 1.78 -8.37 3.92
CA ALA A 9 1.58 -8.07 5.33
C ALA A 9 0.13 -8.31 5.82
N ASN A 10 -0.76 -8.88 5.00
CA ASN A 10 -2.11 -9.25 5.44
C ASN A 10 -2.15 -10.54 6.27
N ASP A 11 -1.11 -11.37 6.19
CA ASP A 11 -0.97 -12.57 7.01
C ASP A 11 0.48 -12.77 7.48
N PRO A 12 0.72 -13.35 8.67
CA PRO A 12 2.07 -13.47 9.23
C PRO A 12 3.04 -14.33 8.39
N THR A 13 2.54 -15.35 7.71
CA THR A 13 3.37 -16.29 6.94
C THR A 13 3.91 -15.63 5.68
N SER A 14 3.03 -14.98 4.92
CA SER A 14 3.41 -14.19 3.74
C SER A 14 4.31 -13.01 4.12
N LEU A 15 4.10 -12.43 5.30
CA LEU A 15 4.92 -11.31 5.79
C LEU A 15 6.37 -11.75 5.94
N ARG A 16 6.63 -12.86 6.67
CA ARG A 16 7.99 -13.38 6.85
C ARG A 16 8.66 -13.69 5.52
N ALA A 17 7.98 -14.44 4.66
CA ALA A 17 8.50 -14.82 3.36
C ALA A 17 8.88 -13.60 2.49
N ALA A 18 8.08 -12.53 2.53
CA ALA A 18 8.37 -11.31 1.79
C ALA A 18 9.56 -10.53 2.38
N LEU A 19 9.62 -10.39 3.71
CA LEU A 19 10.74 -9.72 4.39
C LEU A 19 12.07 -10.43 4.13
N ASP A 20 12.07 -11.78 4.17
CA ASP A 20 13.24 -12.63 3.92
C ASP A 20 13.71 -12.55 2.46
N THR A 21 12.79 -12.26 1.53
CA THR A 21 13.13 -12.01 0.12
C THR A 21 13.87 -10.69 -0.10
N GLY A 22 13.88 -9.79 0.90
CA GLY A 22 14.58 -8.50 0.80
C GLY A 22 13.83 -7.44 -0.02
N VAL A 23 12.50 -7.55 -0.16
CA VAL A 23 11.69 -6.51 -0.81
C VAL A 23 11.82 -5.17 -0.07
N ASP A 24 11.63 -4.05 -0.76
CA ASP A 24 11.77 -2.71 -0.15
C ASP A 24 10.59 -2.37 0.75
N LEU A 25 9.40 -2.85 0.38
CA LEU A 25 8.18 -2.65 1.15
C LEU A 25 7.28 -3.90 1.13
N VAL A 26 6.60 -4.15 2.23
CA VAL A 26 5.50 -5.11 2.35
C VAL A 26 4.21 -4.33 2.57
N GLU A 27 3.19 -4.58 1.76
CA GLU A 27 1.93 -3.86 1.81
C GLU A 27 0.86 -4.62 2.61
N ALA A 28 0.08 -3.88 3.39
CA ALA A 28 -1.06 -4.37 4.16
C ALA A 28 -2.30 -3.49 3.96
N ASP A 29 -3.43 -4.13 3.71
CA ASP A 29 -4.74 -3.50 3.57
C ASP A 29 -5.38 -3.32 4.96
N VAL A 30 -5.63 -2.08 5.41
CA VAL A 30 -6.20 -1.81 6.75
C VAL A 30 -7.65 -1.31 6.66
N HIS A 31 -8.54 -1.96 7.41
CA HIS A 31 -9.96 -1.66 7.50
C HIS A 31 -10.39 -1.32 8.93
N ALA A 32 -11.26 -0.33 9.09
CA ALA A 32 -11.99 -0.13 10.34
C ALA A 32 -13.23 -1.03 10.38
N PHE A 33 -13.37 -1.85 11.43
CA PHE A 33 -14.56 -2.68 11.62
C PHE A 33 -14.88 -2.87 13.10
N ARG A 34 -16.08 -2.45 13.54
CA ARG A 34 -16.59 -2.63 14.92
C ARG A 34 -15.57 -2.29 16.00
N GLY A 35 -14.92 -1.14 15.89
CA GLY A 35 -13.94 -0.70 16.87
C GLY A 35 -12.58 -1.39 16.77
N ARG A 36 -12.31 -2.21 15.74
CA ARG A 36 -10.98 -2.80 15.46
C ARG A 36 -10.36 -2.24 14.20
N LEU A 37 -9.05 -2.41 14.08
CA LEU A 37 -8.26 -2.14 12.88
C LEU A 37 -7.84 -3.50 12.29
N GLU A 38 -8.67 -4.01 11.39
CA GLU A 38 -8.50 -5.31 10.75
C GLU A 38 -7.53 -5.17 9.55
N VAL A 39 -6.53 -6.03 9.49
CA VAL A 39 -5.61 -6.18 8.36
C VAL A 39 -6.10 -7.34 7.50
N ARG A 40 -6.60 -7.03 6.30
CA ARG A 40 -7.22 -8.03 5.41
C ARG A 40 -7.54 -7.43 4.04
N HIS A 41 -7.64 -8.28 3.02
CA HIS A 41 -8.03 -7.84 1.69
C HIS A 41 -9.54 -7.91 1.42
N GLU A 42 -10.19 -8.92 2.02
CA GLU A 42 -11.58 -9.25 1.80
C GLU A 42 -12.45 -8.03 2.07
N LYS A 43 -13.60 -7.91 1.40
CA LYS A 43 -14.56 -6.84 1.70
C LYS A 43 -15.57 -7.31 2.74
N SER A 44 -16.05 -6.40 3.58
CA SER A 44 -17.17 -6.74 4.48
C SER A 44 -18.46 -6.88 3.68
N LEU A 45 -19.19 -7.98 3.87
CA LEU A 45 -20.56 -8.15 3.43
C LEU A 45 -21.46 -8.23 4.69
N GLY A 46 -21.86 -7.06 5.17
CA GLY A 46 -22.51 -6.95 6.47
C GLY A 46 -21.59 -7.35 7.64
N PRO A 47 -22.16 -7.60 8.84
CA PRO A 47 -21.39 -7.83 10.05
C PRO A 47 -20.81 -9.25 10.19
N TRP A 48 -21.31 -10.23 9.41
CA TRP A 48 -21.00 -11.65 9.61
C TRP A 48 -20.15 -12.26 8.51
N TRP A 49 -20.04 -11.58 7.36
CA TRP A 49 -19.41 -12.14 6.18
C TRP A 49 -18.26 -11.27 5.66
N LEU A 50 -17.26 -11.94 5.13
CA LEU A 50 -16.20 -11.42 4.29
C LEU A 50 -16.44 -11.91 2.87
N TRP A 51 -16.03 -11.12 1.89
CA TRP A 51 -16.20 -11.41 0.48
C TRP A 51 -14.89 -11.20 -0.27
N GLU A 52 -14.39 -12.26 -0.88
CA GLU A 52 -13.30 -12.23 -1.84
C GLU A 52 -13.60 -13.21 -2.98
N ARG A 53 -13.27 -12.83 -4.22
CA ARG A 53 -13.33 -13.70 -5.41
C ARG A 53 -14.62 -14.52 -5.61
N ARG A 54 -15.76 -13.99 -5.19
CA ARG A 54 -17.11 -14.60 -5.30
C ARG A 54 -17.45 -15.64 -4.23
N GLU A 55 -16.64 -15.79 -3.20
CA GLU A 55 -16.92 -16.70 -2.10
C GLU A 55 -17.17 -15.93 -0.80
N PRO A 56 -18.35 -16.12 -0.17
CA PRO A 56 -18.63 -15.55 1.14
C PRO A 56 -17.96 -16.40 2.22
N VAL A 57 -17.09 -15.78 3.01
CA VAL A 57 -16.43 -16.42 4.17
C VAL A 57 -17.08 -15.90 5.45
N ARG A 58 -17.50 -16.79 6.35
CA ARG A 58 -18.00 -16.37 7.67
C ARG A 58 -16.84 -15.81 8.48
N ARG A 59 -17.02 -14.60 9.02
CA ARG A 59 -16.02 -13.93 9.89
C ARG A 59 -15.60 -14.78 11.08
N ARG A 60 -16.52 -15.55 11.66
CA ARG A 60 -16.22 -16.42 12.83
C ARG A 60 -15.31 -17.61 12.48
N ASN A 61 -15.22 -17.96 11.19
CA ASN A 61 -14.46 -19.13 10.74
C ASN A 61 -13.01 -18.76 10.37
N GLY A 62 -12.63 -17.47 10.41
CA GLY A 62 -11.28 -17.01 10.12
C GLY A 62 -10.78 -16.09 11.22
N ARG A 63 -9.51 -16.24 11.62
CA ARG A 63 -8.84 -15.22 12.44
C ARG A 63 -8.56 -14.03 11.54
N VAL A 64 -9.08 -12.86 11.93
CA VAL A 64 -8.75 -11.60 11.25
C VAL A 64 -7.58 -10.98 11.97
N PHE A 65 -6.47 -10.80 11.25
CA PHE A 65 -5.26 -10.21 11.78
C PHE A 65 -5.50 -8.72 12.11
N GLU A 66 -5.04 -8.24 13.27
CA GLU A 66 -5.18 -6.84 13.67
C GLU A 66 -3.89 -6.05 13.46
N LEU A 67 -4.01 -4.72 13.30
CA LEU A 67 -2.85 -3.85 13.08
C LEU A 67 -1.81 -3.96 14.22
N ARG A 68 -2.24 -4.15 15.47
CA ARG A 68 -1.31 -4.32 16.60
C ARG A 68 -0.49 -5.60 16.44
N GLU A 69 -1.14 -6.71 16.11
CA GLU A 69 -0.47 -7.99 15.86
C GLU A 69 0.49 -7.91 14.67
N LEU A 70 0.14 -7.14 13.63
CA LEU A 70 1.04 -6.87 12.50
C LEU A 70 2.30 -6.10 12.94
N LEU A 71 2.14 -5.06 13.75
CA LEU A 71 3.28 -4.26 14.23
C LEU A 71 4.20 -5.08 15.15
N GLU A 72 3.63 -5.92 16.00
CA GLU A 72 4.39 -6.89 16.80
C GLU A 72 5.14 -7.87 15.90
N ALA A 73 4.48 -8.43 14.89
CA ALA A 73 5.11 -9.33 13.94
C ALA A 73 6.24 -8.65 13.16
N LEU A 74 6.10 -7.39 12.74
CA LEU A 74 7.16 -6.64 12.07
C LEU A 74 8.40 -6.46 12.95
N ASN A 75 8.25 -6.46 14.28
CA ASN A 75 9.35 -6.33 15.23
C ASN A 75 10.28 -5.14 14.90
N GLY A 76 9.68 -3.98 14.59
CA GLY A 76 10.40 -2.76 14.26
C GLY A 76 10.91 -2.65 12.81
N ASP A 77 10.62 -3.62 11.94
CA ASP A 77 11.00 -3.54 10.53
C ASP A 77 10.32 -2.33 9.83
N PRO A 78 11.09 -1.42 9.20
CA PRO A 78 10.57 -0.18 8.64
C PRO A 78 9.91 -0.35 7.26
N ARG A 79 9.86 -1.57 6.71
CA ARG A 79 9.40 -1.83 5.34
C ARG A 79 7.88 -1.90 5.22
N LEU A 80 7.12 -1.56 6.25
CA LEU A 80 5.67 -1.61 6.18
C LEU A 80 5.06 -0.44 5.39
N MET A 81 4.20 -0.80 4.44
CA MET A 81 3.30 0.11 3.72
C MET A 81 1.84 -0.23 4.04
N LEU A 82 1.06 0.72 4.54
CA LEU A 82 -0.35 0.54 4.85
C LEU A 82 -1.24 1.17 3.76
N ASP A 83 -2.15 0.41 3.15
CA ASP A 83 -3.21 0.95 2.31
C ASP A 83 -4.52 1.04 3.10
N LEU A 84 -4.97 2.26 3.39
CA LEU A 84 -6.19 2.49 4.16
C LEU A 84 -7.42 2.28 3.29
N LYS A 85 -8.25 1.30 3.67
CA LYS A 85 -9.43 0.89 2.91
C LYS A 85 -10.73 1.32 3.55
N GLY A 86 -11.61 1.86 2.72
CA GLY A 86 -12.93 2.33 3.09
C GLY A 86 -12.94 3.83 3.42
N VAL A 87 -14.08 4.31 3.93
CA VAL A 87 -14.35 5.73 4.14
C VAL A 87 -14.67 6.08 5.59
N HIS A 88 -14.38 5.17 6.53
CA HIS A 88 -14.70 5.39 7.94
C HIS A 88 -13.93 6.61 8.49
N PRO A 89 -14.61 7.62 9.08
CA PRO A 89 -14.01 8.91 9.41
C PRO A 89 -12.81 8.81 10.35
N ARG A 90 -12.86 7.89 11.33
CA ARG A 90 -11.79 7.68 12.32
C ARG A 90 -10.73 6.67 11.92
N LEU A 91 -10.76 6.11 10.70
CA LEU A 91 -9.79 5.06 10.32
C LEU A 91 -8.35 5.58 10.43
N ALA A 92 -8.08 6.70 9.77
CA ALA A 92 -6.74 7.27 9.71
C ALA A 92 -6.22 7.73 11.08
N ASP A 93 -7.05 8.44 11.85
CA ASP A 93 -6.67 8.88 13.20
C ASP A 93 -6.32 7.71 14.11
N ARG A 94 -7.12 6.63 14.06
CA ARG A 94 -6.86 5.44 14.87
C ARG A 94 -5.59 4.70 14.44
N VAL A 95 -5.33 4.62 13.13
CA VAL A 95 -4.06 4.07 12.63
C VAL A 95 -2.90 4.94 13.11
N ALA A 96 -2.98 6.26 12.96
CA ALA A 96 -1.95 7.19 13.43
C ALA A 96 -1.67 7.04 14.93
N SER A 97 -2.72 6.96 15.78
CA SER A 97 -2.56 6.71 17.21
C SER A 97 -1.85 5.39 17.51
N VAL A 98 -2.22 4.30 16.83
CA VAL A 98 -1.57 2.99 17.04
C VAL A 98 -0.10 3.00 16.60
N LEU A 99 0.23 3.65 15.47
CA LEU A 99 1.62 3.80 15.02
C LEU A 99 2.45 4.65 15.99
N ASP A 100 1.85 5.64 16.66
CA ASP A 100 2.53 6.49 17.63
C ASP A 100 2.75 5.81 18.98
N GLU A 101 1.76 5.05 19.43
CA GLU A 101 1.84 4.30 20.68
C GLU A 101 2.84 3.13 20.57
N LEU A 102 2.73 2.30 19.53
CA LEU A 102 3.44 1.02 19.47
C LEU A 102 4.75 1.07 18.69
N ALA A 103 4.91 2.05 17.81
CA ALA A 103 6.10 2.16 16.97
C ALA A 103 6.55 3.62 16.79
N PRO A 104 6.79 4.37 17.89
CA PRO A 104 7.05 5.81 17.86
C PRO A 104 8.29 6.21 17.05
N ARG A 105 9.23 5.27 16.86
CA ARG A 105 10.50 5.49 16.15
C ARG A 105 10.56 4.86 14.76
N ALA A 106 9.61 3.98 14.41
CA ALA A 106 9.64 3.30 13.13
C ALA A 106 9.08 4.19 12.02
N ALA A 107 9.75 4.19 10.87
CA ALA A 107 9.24 4.83 9.66
C ALA A 107 8.23 3.92 8.98
N PHE A 108 7.17 4.51 8.45
CA PHE A 108 6.11 3.77 7.74
C PHE A 108 5.76 4.48 6.44
N THR A 109 5.21 3.74 5.49
CA THR A 109 4.54 4.32 4.33
C THR A 109 3.04 4.14 4.49
N VAL A 110 2.25 5.18 4.22
CA VAL A 110 0.78 5.09 4.23
C VAL A 110 0.24 5.61 2.91
N CYS A 111 -0.70 4.88 2.33
CA CYS A 111 -1.39 5.27 1.12
C CYS A 111 -2.90 5.06 1.23
N THR A 112 -3.65 5.76 0.38
CA THR A 112 -5.09 5.52 0.19
C THR A 112 -5.59 6.27 -1.04
N GLN A 113 -6.74 5.87 -1.57
CA GLN A 113 -7.48 6.64 -2.58
C GLN A 113 -8.34 7.76 -1.96
N HIS A 114 -8.52 7.77 -0.64
CA HIS A 114 -9.30 8.76 0.10
C HIS A 114 -8.40 9.79 0.79
N TRP A 115 -7.73 10.64 0.01
CA TRP A 115 -6.62 11.48 0.47
C TRP A 115 -6.90 12.42 1.65
N TRP A 116 -8.16 12.77 1.91
CA TRP A 116 -8.54 13.55 3.10
C TRP A 116 -8.11 12.86 4.41
N MET A 117 -8.02 11.52 4.41
CA MET A 117 -7.53 10.73 5.54
C MET A 117 -6.06 10.99 5.87
N LEU A 118 -5.26 11.41 4.89
CA LEU A 118 -3.81 11.50 5.05
C LEU A 118 -3.38 12.65 5.97
N GLY A 119 -4.27 13.62 6.21
CA GLY A 119 -4.05 14.69 7.19
C GLY A 119 -3.82 14.18 8.61
N ALA A 120 -4.35 13.01 8.97
CA ALA A 120 -4.15 12.38 10.29
C ALA A 120 -2.66 12.10 10.59
N PHE A 121 -1.83 11.93 9.55
CA PHE A 121 -0.40 11.62 9.68
C PHE A 121 0.48 12.88 9.66
N GLY A 122 -0.09 14.09 9.53
CA GLY A 122 0.69 15.33 9.44
C GLY A 122 1.56 15.64 10.67
N ARG A 123 1.24 15.05 11.83
CA ARG A 123 2.05 15.15 13.06
C ARG A 123 3.12 14.07 13.20
N LEU A 124 3.19 13.12 12.27
CA LEU A 124 4.09 11.98 12.31
C LEU A 124 5.11 12.10 11.16
N PRO A 125 6.21 12.87 11.34
CA PRO A 125 7.17 13.15 10.26
C PRO A 125 7.87 11.88 9.72
N ARG A 126 7.85 10.79 10.49
CA ARG A 126 8.34 9.46 10.10
C ARG A 126 7.42 8.71 9.13
N VAL A 127 6.19 9.19 8.93
CA VAL A 127 5.21 8.58 8.03
C VAL A 127 5.29 9.22 6.66
N ARG A 128 5.66 8.40 5.67
CA ARG A 128 5.69 8.77 4.26
C ARG A 128 4.31 8.61 3.66
N VAL A 129 3.72 9.73 3.24
CA VAL A 129 2.37 9.75 2.68
C VAL A 129 2.40 9.57 1.15
N VAL A 130 1.67 8.58 0.65
CA VAL A 130 1.57 8.25 -0.78
C VAL A 130 0.13 8.41 -1.28
N LEU A 131 -0.06 9.21 -2.32
CA LEU A 131 -1.38 9.45 -2.91
C LEU A 131 -1.73 8.33 -3.90
N SER A 132 -2.79 7.55 -3.64
CA SER A 132 -3.19 6.45 -4.55
C SER A 132 -4.28 6.87 -5.54
N ALA A 133 -4.19 6.41 -6.79
CA ALA A 133 -5.20 6.67 -7.83
C ALA A 133 -5.50 5.41 -8.68
N GLY A 134 -6.75 4.92 -8.60
CA GLY A 134 -7.21 3.73 -9.33
C GLY A 134 -8.13 3.98 -10.53
N SER A 135 -8.48 5.24 -10.80
CA SER A 135 -9.40 5.62 -11.89
C SER A 135 -8.93 6.85 -12.66
N ARG A 136 -9.45 7.06 -13.88
CA ARG A 136 -9.17 8.27 -14.68
C ARG A 136 -9.55 9.55 -13.94
N ARG A 137 -10.68 9.55 -13.22
CA ARG A 137 -11.09 10.68 -12.36
C ARG A 137 -10.11 10.89 -11.22
N GLY A 138 -9.66 9.81 -10.57
CA GLY A 138 -8.62 9.86 -9.54
C GLY A 138 -7.31 10.44 -10.06
N LEU A 139 -6.83 9.99 -11.22
CA LEU A 139 -5.61 10.51 -11.84
C LEU A 139 -5.73 12.01 -12.18
N ARG A 140 -6.85 12.46 -12.74
CA ARG A 140 -7.06 13.90 -13.00
C ARG A 140 -6.98 14.73 -11.70
N ARG A 141 -7.64 14.27 -10.63
CA ARG A 141 -7.56 14.92 -9.33
C ARG A 141 -6.14 14.91 -8.75
N LEU A 142 -5.40 13.82 -8.98
CA LEU A 142 -4.05 13.65 -8.47
C LEU A 142 -3.13 14.68 -9.12
N ARG A 143 -3.22 14.80 -10.44
CA ARG A 143 -2.46 15.79 -11.21
C ARG A 143 -2.77 17.21 -10.76
N ALA A 144 -4.06 17.56 -10.60
CA ALA A 144 -4.45 18.88 -10.07
C ALA A 144 -3.86 19.14 -8.67
N ARG A 145 -3.96 18.17 -7.75
CA ARG A 145 -3.43 18.29 -6.39
C ARG A 145 -1.91 18.46 -6.34
N LEU A 146 -1.18 17.79 -7.24
CA LEU A 146 0.28 17.90 -7.32
C LEU A 146 0.76 19.22 -7.90
N LEU A 147 -0.08 19.93 -8.66
CA LEU A 147 0.22 21.31 -9.08
C LEU A 147 0.22 22.26 -7.88
N GLU A 148 -0.65 22.04 -6.91
CA GLU A 148 -0.73 22.84 -5.69
C GLU A 148 0.43 22.52 -4.74
N GLU A 149 0.68 21.23 -4.45
CA GLU A 149 1.73 20.83 -3.51
C GLU A 149 2.28 19.43 -3.84
N PRO A 150 3.61 19.23 -3.77
CA PRO A 150 4.24 17.94 -4.02
C PRO A 150 3.86 16.89 -2.96
N ALA A 151 3.97 15.62 -3.31
CA ALA A 151 3.78 14.50 -2.38
C ALA A 151 5.07 13.71 -2.25
N TYR A 152 5.25 12.97 -1.14
CA TYR A 152 6.37 12.03 -1.04
C TYR A 152 6.32 11.01 -2.18
N GLY A 153 5.16 10.41 -2.44
CA GLY A 153 4.99 9.48 -3.55
C GLY A 153 3.56 9.40 -4.06
N VAL A 154 3.40 8.74 -5.19
CA VAL A 154 2.10 8.40 -5.76
C VAL A 154 2.01 6.93 -6.11
N ASN A 155 0.84 6.32 -5.97
CA ASN A 155 0.61 4.91 -6.29
C ASN A 155 -0.55 4.76 -7.28
N VAL A 156 -0.22 4.64 -8.56
CA VAL A 156 -1.19 4.78 -9.66
C VAL A 156 -1.39 3.45 -10.37
N HIS A 157 -2.64 3.10 -10.64
CA HIS A 157 -2.94 1.89 -11.39
C HIS A 157 -2.32 1.96 -12.79
N ARG A 158 -1.54 0.93 -13.17
CA ARG A 158 -0.75 0.80 -14.40
C ARG A 158 -1.49 1.19 -15.68
N ARG A 159 -2.77 0.79 -15.82
CA ARG A 159 -3.61 1.10 -16.98
C ARG A 159 -3.85 2.59 -17.23
N LEU A 160 -3.53 3.45 -16.26
CA LEU A 160 -3.71 4.90 -16.33
C LEU A 160 -2.40 5.62 -16.69
N LEU A 161 -1.29 4.90 -16.80
CA LEU A 161 0.03 5.46 -17.00
C LEU A 161 0.45 5.41 -18.46
N THR A 162 1.15 6.47 -18.86
CA THR A 162 1.97 6.55 -20.07
C THR A 162 3.33 7.11 -19.64
N PRO A 163 4.41 7.00 -20.44
CA PRO A 163 5.69 7.59 -20.08
C PRO A 163 5.59 9.11 -19.80
N ALA A 164 4.77 9.83 -20.57
CA ALA A 164 4.54 11.25 -20.35
C ALA A 164 3.84 11.53 -19.00
N VAL A 165 2.84 10.73 -18.63
CA VAL A 165 2.18 10.83 -17.32
C VAL A 165 3.15 10.51 -16.19
N VAL A 166 3.99 9.48 -16.33
CA VAL A 166 4.98 9.15 -15.30
C VAL A 166 6.00 10.27 -15.14
N ALA A 167 6.54 10.81 -16.24
CA ALA A 167 7.46 11.94 -16.20
C ALA A 167 6.84 13.19 -15.53
N GLU A 168 5.54 13.44 -15.75
CA GLU A 168 4.82 14.50 -15.05
C GLU A 168 4.73 14.25 -13.54
N LEU A 169 4.36 13.04 -13.13
CA LEU A 169 4.25 12.68 -11.72
C LEU A 169 5.61 12.73 -11.01
N CYS A 170 6.69 12.30 -11.66
CA CYS A 170 8.05 12.34 -11.12
C CYS A 170 8.56 13.77 -10.84
N ARG A 171 8.05 14.79 -11.56
CA ARG A 171 8.43 16.20 -11.27
C ARG A 171 7.89 16.70 -9.94
N ARG A 172 6.91 16.02 -9.35
CA ARG A 172 6.16 16.48 -8.15
C ARG A 172 6.04 15.39 -7.08
N SER A 173 6.78 14.29 -7.23
CA SER A 173 6.84 13.23 -6.24
C SER A 173 8.17 12.50 -6.28
N ASN A 174 8.64 12.02 -5.14
CA ASN A 174 9.93 11.31 -5.05
C ASN A 174 9.85 9.92 -5.68
N VAL A 175 8.66 9.32 -5.72
CA VAL A 175 8.45 7.99 -6.29
C VAL A 175 7.07 7.84 -6.92
N VAL A 176 7.04 7.24 -8.11
CA VAL A 176 5.83 6.77 -8.78
C VAL A 176 5.78 5.25 -8.67
N LEU A 177 4.88 4.74 -7.83
CA LEU A 177 4.57 3.32 -7.70
C LEU A 177 3.41 2.94 -8.65
N THR A 178 3.40 1.70 -9.12
CA THR A 178 2.30 1.21 -9.94
C THR A 178 1.85 -0.22 -9.62
N TRP A 179 0.56 -0.47 -9.84
CA TRP A 179 -0.12 -1.74 -9.61
C TRP A 179 -1.20 -2.03 -10.67
N PRO A 180 -1.61 -3.30 -10.85
CA PRO A 180 -0.88 -4.50 -10.48
C PRO A 180 0.23 -4.80 -11.50
N VAL A 181 1.32 -5.42 -11.03
CA VAL A 181 2.46 -5.86 -11.85
C VAL A 181 2.78 -7.32 -11.55
N ASP A 182 1.88 -8.23 -11.90
CA ASP A 182 1.95 -9.64 -11.49
C ASP A 182 2.47 -10.58 -12.59
N THR A 183 3.03 -10.05 -13.69
CA THR A 183 3.56 -10.87 -14.79
C THR A 183 4.84 -10.26 -15.37
N ARG A 184 5.65 -11.07 -16.07
CA ARG A 184 6.84 -10.58 -16.80
C ARG A 184 6.50 -9.49 -17.82
N GLN A 185 5.40 -9.64 -18.55
CA GLN A 185 4.93 -8.63 -19.50
C GLN A 185 4.53 -7.34 -18.80
N ALA A 186 3.84 -7.42 -17.66
CA ALA A 186 3.49 -6.26 -16.86
C ALA A 186 4.73 -5.56 -16.28
N LEU A 187 5.75 -6.32 -15.88
CA LEU A 187 7.02 -5.77 -15.41
C LEU A 187 7.79 -5.05 -16.53
N ALA A 188 7.86 -5.66 -17.72
CA ALA A 188 8.47 -5.03 -18.89
C ALA A 188 7.75 -3.72 -19.26
N ASP A 189 6.42 -3.71 -19.22
CA ASP A 189 5.61 -2.51 -19.40
C ASP A 189 5.89 -1.46 -18.32
N ALA A 190 5.94 -1.84 -17.04
CA ALA A 190 6.28 -0.93 -15.94
C ALA A 190 7.67 -0.29 -16.10
N ARG A 191 8.67 -1.06 -16.56
CA ARG A 191 10.01 -0.57 -16.90
C ARG A 191 9.95 0.43 -18.06
N ARG A 192 9.23 0.09 -19.14
CA ARG A 192 9.03 1.01 -20.28
C ARG A 192 8.33 2.30 -19.89
N LEU A 193 7.37 2.24 -18.96
CA LEU A 193 6.69 3.42 -18.43
C LEU A 193 7.60 4.33 -17.60
N GLY A 194 8.75 3.82 -17.12
CA GLY A 194 9.71 4.59 -16.32
C GLY A 194 9.28 4.79 -14.85
N VAL A 195 8.44 3.90 -14.31
CA VAL A 195 7.99 4.01 -12.91
C VAL A 195 9.11 3.77 -11.91
N GLY A 196 9.03 4.43 -10.75
CA GLY A 196 10.01 4.30 -9.66
C GLY A 196 9.86 3.01 -8.85
N GLY A 197 8.69 2.36 -8.89
CA GLY A 197 8.45 1.10 -8.19
C GLY A 197 7.22 0.34 -8.66
N VAL A 198 7.17 -0.94 -8.34
CA VAL A 198 6.08 -1.86 -8.70
C VAL A 198 5.51 -2.54 -7.47
N VAL A 199 4.20 -2.72 -7.47
CA VAL A 199 3.45 -3.44 -6.43
C VAL A 199 2.94 -4.73 -7.06
N SER A 200 3.42 -5.87 -6.56
CA SER A 200 3.21 -7.19 -7.15
C SER A 200 2.87 -8.22 -6.09
N LYS A 201 1.98 -9.16 -6.44
CA LYS A 201 1.74 -10.37 -5.65
C LYS A 201 2.62 -11.55 -6.09
N ASP A 202 3.31 -11.43 -7.23
CA ASP A 202 4.12 -12.49 -7.84
C ASP A 202 5.57 -12.43 -7.31
N PRO A 203 6.03 -13.43 -6.52
CA PRO A 203 7.39 -13.47 -6.00
C PRO A 203 8.47 -13.53 -7.09
N ALA A 204 8.19 -14.13 -8.24
CA ALA A 204 9.14 -14.17 -9.35
C ALA A 204 9.34 -12.79 -9.98
N VAL A 205 8.27 -11.98 -10.05
CA VAL A 205 8.39 -10.57 -10.45
C VAL A 205 9.21 -9.79 -9.44
N LEU A 206 8.93 -9.95 -8.14
CA LEU A 206 9.67 -9.25 -7.07
C LEU A 206 11.17 -9.58 -7.11
N ARG A 207 11.52 -10.87 -7.22
CA ARG A 207 12.93 -11.31 -7.39
C ARG A 207 13.59 -10.73 -8.65
N SER A 208 12.85 -10.64 -9.76
CA SER A 208 13.38 -10.04 -10.99
C SER A 208 13.63 -8.53 -10.87
N VAL A 209 12.88 -7.82 -10.02
CA VAL A 209 13.12 -6.40 -9.72
C VAL A 209 14.37 -6.25 -8.85
N LEU A 210 14.52 -7.10 -7.83
CA LEU A 210 15.66 -7.07 -6.91
C LEU A 210 16.97 -7.41 -7.63
N GLY A 211 17.03 -8.53 -8.36
CA GLY A 211 18.25 -8.96 -9.05
C GLY A 211 18.71 -8.04 -10.18
N ALA A 212 17.86 -7.13 -10.68
CA ALA A 212 18.24 -6.12 -11.66
C ALA A 212 18.91 -4.87 -11.03
N ARG A 213 19.06 -4.81 -9.71
CA ARG A 213 19.75 -3.74 -8.98
C ARG A 213 21.17 -4.11 -8.60
N ASP A 214 21.39 -5.40 -8.38
CA ASP A 214 22.64 -5.96 -7.89
C ASP A 214 23.63 -6.26 -9.03
N GLY A 215 23.22 -6.06 -10.29
CA GLY A 215 24.04 -6.16 -11.50
C GLY A 215 24.04 -4.86 -12.27
#